data_AF-A0A7S0KNN4-F1
#
_entry.id   AF-A0A7S0KNN4-F1
#
_cell.length_a   1.000
_cell.length_b   1.000
_cell.length_c   1.000
_cell.angle_alpha   90.00
_cell.angle_beta   90.00
_cell.angle_gamma   90.00
#
_symmetry.space_group_name_H-M   'P 1'
#
loop_
_entity.id
_entity.type
_entity.pdbx_description
1 polymer ?
#
loop_
_entity_poly.entity_id
_entity_poly.type
_entity_poly.pdbx_seq_one_letter_code
_entity_poly.pdbx_strand_id
1 'polypeptide(L)'
;EQAVDMHQAFQKDLLKLRLNTARAYVKVMKDGQSPVNDSFEGVTVRIQASVQGLGPLFKIRVHVVNTGTQPVYEVPILLVPSNPDMYELEEVIMQCPALLPGLPWIDAVKCKQKDPAAGAGEIRIIVATKTSP
;
A
#
# COMPACT_ATOMS: atom_id res chain seq x y z
N GLU A 1 -7.83 -47.77 8.75
CA GLU A 1 -6.92 -47.54 7.60
C GLU A 1 -7.10 -46.14 6.99
N GLN A 2 -8.33 -45.70 6.66
CA GLN A 2 -8.59 -44.37 6.08
C GLN A 2 -8.05 -43.15 6.87
N ALA A 3 -7.95 -43.22 8.20
CA ALA A 3 -7.45 -42.10 9.01
C ALA A 3 -5.98 -41.76 8.74
N VAL A 4 -5.16 -42.77 8.42
CA VAL A 4 -3.72 -42.57 8.15
C VAL A 4 -3.54 -41.90 6.78
N ASP A 5 -4.29 -42.35 5.78
CA ASP A 5 -4.26 -41.76 4.44
C ASP A 5 -4.77 -40.31 4.44
N MET A 6 -5.86 -40.05 5.17
CA MET A 6 -6.36 -38.69 5.37
C MET A 6 -5.33 -37.79 6.07
N HIS A 7 -4.64 -38.30 7.09
CA HIS A 7 -3.60 -37.54 7.77
C HIS A 7 -2.43 -37.20 6.83
N GLN A 8 -1.96 -38.16 6.04
CA GLN A 8 -0.86 -37.94 5.10
C GLN A 8 -1.22 -36.95 3.98
N ALA A 9 -2.43 -37.06 3.42
CA ALA A 9 -2.94 -36.12 2.43
C ALA A 9 -3.00 -34.70 3.00
N PHE A 10 -3.56 -34.54 4.21
CA PHE A 10 -3.61 -33.26 4.91
C PHE A 10 -2.22 -32.65 5.13
N GLN A 11 -1.25 -33.44 5.61
CA GLN A 11 0.12 -32.95 5.83
C GLN A 11 0.78 -32.49 4.53
N LYS A 12 0.58 -33.24 3.43
CA LYS A 12 1.11 -32.87 2.12
C LYS A 12 0.51 -31.55 1.62
N ASP A 13 -0.79 -31.35 1.78
CA ASP A 13 -1.45 -30.12 1.34
C ASP A 13 -1.11 -28.93 2.24
N LEU A 14 -0.92 -29.16 3.54
CA LEU A 14 -0.45 -28.15 4.48
C LEU A 14 0.96 -27.66 4.12
N LEU A 15 1.87 -28.57 3.72
CA LEU A 15 3.20 -28.20 3.24
C LEU A 15 3.14 -27.35 1.96
N LYS A 16 2.29 -27.71 1.00
CA LYS A 16 2.07 -26.90 -0.21
C LYS A 16 1.53 -25.51 0.13
N LEU A 17 0.56 -25.42 1.05
CA LEU A 17 -0.01 -24.15 1.49
C LEU A 17 1.06 -23.25 2.12
N ARG A 18 1.89 -23.79 3.03
CA ARG A 18 3.00 -23.05 3.65
C ARG A 18 4.00 -22.55 2.62
N LEU A 19 4.33 -23.37 1.62
CA LEU A 19 5.26 -22.98 0.55
C LEU A 19 4.66 -21.90 -0.36
N ASN A 20 3.39 -22.03 -0.74
CA ASN A 20 2.70 -21.04 -1.57
C ASN A 20 2.54 -19.70 -0.85
N THR A 21 2.16 -19.73 0.43
CA THR A 21 2.05 -18.51 1.26
C THR A 21 3.41 -17.85 1.46
N ALA A 22 4.48 -18.60 1.73
CA ALA A 22 5.83 -18.05 1.83
C ALA A 22 6.30 -17.40 0.51
N ARG A 23 6.04 -18.03 -0.64
CA ARG A 23 6.37 -17.45 -1.96
C ARG A 23 5.59 -16.16 -2.24
N ALA A 24 4.29 -16.16 -1.97
CA ALA A 24 3.44 -14.98 -2.14
C ALA A 24 3.89 -13.84 -1.20
N TYR A 25 4.23 -14.16 0.05
CA TYR A 25 4.71 -13.18 1.03
C TYR A 25 6.03 -12.53 0.59
N VAL A 26 7.03 -13.32 0.18
CA VAL A 26 8.30 -12.79 -0.34
C VAL A 26 8.08 -11.93 -1.58
N LYS A 27 7.15 -12.30 -2.45
CA LYS A 27 6.79 -11.48 -3.62
C LYS A 27 6.21 -10.13 -3.20
N VAL A 28 5.24 -10.10 -2.29
CA VAL A 28 4.65 -8.85 -1.77
C VAL A 28 5.70 -7.94 -1.13
N MET A 29 6.65 -8.52 -0.37
CA MET A 29 7.76 -7.76 0.22
C MET A 29 8.70 -7.20 -0.84
N LYS A 30 9.07 -7.99 -1.86
CA LYS A 30 9.96 -7.54 -2.95
C LYS A 30 9.32 -6.49 -3.85
N ASP A 31 8.03 -6.62 -4.10
CA ASP A 31 7.27 -5.70 -4.96
C ASP A 31 6.92 -4.39 -4.22
N GLY A 32 7.28 -4.25 -2.93
CA GLY A 32 6.99 -3.07 -2.12
C GLY A 32 5.50 -2.85 -1.87
N GLN A 33 4.68 -3.89 -2.05
CA GLN A 33 3.23 -3.84 -1.89
C GLN A 33 2.77 -4.05 -0.44
N SER A 34 3.71 -4.26 0.49
CA SER A 34 3.37 -4.35 1.91
C SER A 34 2.92 -2.97 2.41
N PRO A 35 1.70 -2.85 2.97
CA PRO A 35 1.21 -1.58 3.53
C PRO A 35 1.87 -1.22 4.87
N VAL A 36 2.71 -2.12 5.39
CA VAL A 36 3.51 -1.95 6.60
C VAL A 36 4.97 -2.27 6.26
N ASN A 37 5.85 -1.33 6.52
CA ASN A 37 7.26 -1.44 6.18
C ASN A 37 8.04 -1.59 7.49
N ASP A 38 8.80 -2.67 7.64
CA ASP A 38 9.78 -2.75 8.72
C ASP A 38 11.09 -2.14 8.18
N SER A 39 11.25 -0.82 8.34
CA SER A 39 12.49 -0.16 7.95
C SER A 39 13.57 -0.47 8.98
N PHE A 40 14.81 -0.56 8.53
CA PHE A 40 15.96 -0.44 9.41
C PHE A 40 15.82 0.86 10.23
N GLU A 41 16.18 0.82 11.52
CA GLU A 41 16.18 1.96 12.47
C GLU A 41 14.86 2.31 13.19
N GLY A 42 13.86 1.42 13.19
CA GLY A 42 12.66 1.61 14.02
C GLY A 42 11.65 2.63 13.46
N VAL A 43 11.80 2.95 12.17
CA VAL A 43 10.81 3.66 11.38
C VAL A 43 9.86 2.63 10.77
N THR A 44 8.58 2.70 11.09
CA THR A 44 7.55 1.82 10.51
C THR A 44 6.39 2.69 10.12
N VAL A 45 6.05 2.72 8.82
CA VAL A 45 4.96 3.56 8.31
C VAL A 45 3.84 2.66 7.82
N ARG A 46 2.60 2.99 8.23
CA ARG A 46 1.37 2.35 7.75
C ARG A 46 0.63 3.30 6.83
N ILE A 47 0.21 2.79 5.68
CA ILE A 47 -0.51 3.57 4.67
C ILE A 47 -1.88 2.93 4.44
N GLN A 48 -2.91 3.77 4.38
CA GLN A 48 -4.25 3.39 3.97
C GLN A 48 -4.79 4.42 3.01
N ALA A 49 -5.40 3.97 1.91
CA ALA A 49 -6.04 4.83 0.94
C ALA A 49 -7.52 4.49 0.80
N SER A 50 -8.35 5.50 0.60
CA SER A 50 -9.79 5.34 0.37
C SER A 50 -10.26 6.30 -0.72
N VAL A 51 -11.22 5.86 -1.51
CA VAL A 51 -11.84 6.68 -2.56
C VAL A 51 -13.15 7.25 -2.01
N GLN A 52 -13.32 8.57 -2.14
CA GLN A 52 -14.52 9.28 -1.73
C GLN A 52 -15.17 9.97 -2.93
N GLY A 53 -16.42 9.61 -3.22
CA GLY A 53 -17.17 10.11 -4.37
C GLY A 53 -17.45 9.00 -5.39
N LEU A 54 -18.56 9.15 -6.11
CA LEU A 54 -19.08 8.16 -7.07
C LEU A 54 -19.04 8.66 -8.53
N GLY A 55 -18.66 9.93 -8.75
CA GLY A 55 -18.66 10.54 -10.07
C GLY A 55 -17.31 10.41 -10.78
N PRO A 56 -17.20 10.94 -12.02
CA PRO A 56 -15.92 11.02 -12.72
C PRO A 56 -14.93 11.92 -11.96
N LEU A 57 -15.39 12.76 -11.04
CA LEU A 57 -14.55 13.47 -10.09
C LEU A 57 -14.72 12.83 -8.69
N PHE A 58 -13.63 12.35 -8.13
CA PHE A 58 -13.58 11.75 -6.80
C PHE A 58 -12.34 12.22 -6.04
N LYS A 59 -12.32 12.01 -4.74
CA LYS A 59 -11.17 12.32 -3.88
C LYS A 59 -10.49 11.03 -3.45
N ILE A 60 -9.17 11.00 -3.57
CA ILE A 60 -8.33 9.92 -3.02
C ILE A 60 -7.84 10.42 -1.67
N ARG A 61 -8.37 9.83 -0.60
CA ARG A 61 -7.98 10.17 0.78
C ARG A 61 -6.91 9.21 1.26
N VAL A 62 -5.75 9.75 1.57
CA VAL A 62 -4.58 9.01 2.04
C VAL A 62 -4.40 9.25 3.52
N HIS A 63 -4.25 8.15 4.26
CA HIS A 63 -4.01 8.11 5.69
C HIS A 63 -2.64 7.49 5.91
N VAL A 64 -1.72 8.24 6.50
CA VAL A 64 -0.37 7.78 6.81
C VAL A 64 -0.13 7.89 8.30
N VAL A 65 0.34 6.81 8.91
CA VAL A 65 0.62 6.74 10.35
C VAL A 65 2.01 6.18 10.55
N ASN A 66 2.84 6.89 11.32
CA ASN A 66 4.07 6.34 11.83
C ASN A 66 3.76 5.44 13.04
N THR A 67 3.98 4.14 12.89
CA THR A 67 3.86 3.14 13.95
C THR A 67 5.22 2.76 14.56
N GLY A 68 6.29 3.43 14.13
CA GLY A 68 7.62 3.32 14.70
C GLY A 68 7.78 4.13 15.98
N THR A 69 9.02 4.20 16.47
CA THR A 69 9.36 4.91 17.73
C THR A 69 9.97 6.28 17.50
N GLN A 70 10.51 6.55 16.30
CA GLN A 70 11.18 7.80 15.95
C GLN A 70 10.34 8.63 14.98
N PRO A 71 10.35 9.97 15.07
CA PRO A 71 9.69 10.82 14.09
C PRO A 71 10.37 10.72 12.72
N VAL A 72 9.56 10.84 11.66
CA VAL A 72 10.05 10.87 10.27
C VAL A 72 9.74 12.23 9.66
N TYR A 73 10.73 12.86 9.04
CA TYR A 73 10.60 14.17 8.42
C TYR A 73 10.67 14.05 6.89
N GLU A 74 10.13 15.06 6.20
CA GLU A 74 10.20 15.17 4.74
C GLU A 74 9.73 13.89 4.05
N VAL A 75 8.45 13.54 4.23
CA VAL A 75 7.88 12.30 3.69
C VAL A 75 7.08 12.62 2.42
N PRO A 76 7.71 12.55 1.23
CA PRO A 76 6.99 12.68 -0.03
C PRO A 76 6.12 11.45 -0.29
N ILE A 77 4.88 11.71 -0.68
CA ILE A 77 3.89 10.70 -1.04
C ILE A 77 3.52 10.92 -2.50
N LEU A 78 3.87 9.96 -3.35
CA LEU A 78 3.59 10.00 -4.79
C LEU A 78 2.35 9.18 -5.12
N LEU A 79 1.50 9.73 -6.00
CA LEU A 79 0.38 9.01 -6.59
C LEU A 79 0.68 8.75 -8.07
N VAL A 80 0.84 7.49 -8.45
CA VAL A 80 1.20 7.08 -9.80
C VAL A 80 0.04 6.30 -10.42
N PRO A 81 -0.73 6.89 -11.35
CA PRO A 81 -1.73 6.15 -12.10
C PRO A 81 -1.03 5.16 -13.04
N SER A 82 -1.53 3.93 -13.12
CA SER A 82 -0.99 2.93 -14.04
C SER A 82 -1.19 3.32 -15.51
N ASN A 83 -2.22 4.13 -15.81
CA ASN A 83 -2.45 4.73 -17.12
C ASN A 83 -2.74 6.25 -16.98
N PRO A 84 -1.87 7.14 -17.49
CA PRO A 84 -2.05 8.60 -17.40
C PRO A 84 -3.22 9.15 -18.26
N ASP A 85 -3.71 8.35 -19.20
CA ASP A 85 -4.84 8.74 -20.05
C ASP A 85 -6.19 8.46 -19.38
N MET A 86 -6.23 7.61 -18.35
CA MET A 86 -7.46 7.28 -17.61
C MET A 86 -7.76 8.29 -16.49
N TYR A 87 -6.72 8.73 -15.76
CA TYR A 87 -6.87 9.56 -14.57
C TYR A 87 -6.03 10.84 -14.65
N GLU A 88 -6.65 11.95 -14.28
CA GLU A 88 -6.05 13.26 -14.10
C GLU A 88 -6.02 13.58 -12.60
N LEU A 89 -4.84 13.75 -12.04
CA LEU A 89 -4.64 14.11 -10.63
C LEU A 89 -4.37 15.62 -10.54
N GLU A 90 -5.02 16.32 -9.62
CA GLU A 90 -4.73 17.73 -9.33
C GLU A 90 -3.30 17.89 -8.79
N GLU A 91 -2.89 16.95 -7.94
CA GLU A 91 -1.55 16.89 -7.35
C GLU A 91 -1.02 15.45 -7.40
N VAL A 92 0.18 15.27 -7.97
CA VAL A 92 0.83 13.95 -8.09
C VAL A 92 1.72 13.65 -6.88
N ILE A 93 2.14 14.70 -6.15
CA ILE A 93 3.05 14.62 -5.02
C ILE A 93 2.43 15.39 -3.86
N MET A 94 2.15 14.68 -2.76
CA MET A 94 1.80 15.28 -1.48
C MET A 94 3.04 15.34 -0.58
N GLN A 95 3.27 16.47 0.07
CA GLN A 95 4.38 16.64 1.00
C GLN A 95 3.87 16.60 2.44
N CYS A 96 4.22 15.53 3.17
CA CYS A 96 3.98 15.48 4.60
C CYS A 96 5.21 16.06 5.34
N PRO A 97 5.06 17.14 6.14
CA PRO A 97 6.19 17.82 6.77
C PRO A 97 6.88 16.95 7.84
N ALA A 98 6.10 16.33 8.74
CA ALA A 98 6.60 15.45 9.77
C ALA A 98 5.53 14.43 10.20
N LEU A 99 5.91 13.15 10.29
CA LEU A 99 5.11 12.06 10.83
C LEU A 99 5.62 11.68 12.23
N LEU A 100 4.94 12.20 13.25
CA LEU A 100 5.20 11.83 14.64
C LEU A 100 4.66 10.42 14.95
N PRO A 101 5.32 9.64 15.83
CA PRO A 101 4.82 8.35 16.27
C PRO A 101 3.37 8.42 16.79
N GLY A 102 2.51 7.58 16.24
CA GLY A 102 1.09 7.47 16.64
C GLY A 102 0.16 8.58 16.13
N LEU A 103 0.68 9.65 15.52
CA LEU A 103 -0.14 10.73 14.98
C LEU A 103 -0.49 10.48 13.50
N PRO A 104 -1.78 10.30 13.15
CA PRO A 104 -2.16 10.12 11.76
C PRO A 104 -2.09 11.44 10.99
N TRP A 105 -1.43 11.42 9.85
CA TRP A 105 -1.52 12.46 8.84
C TRP A 105 -2.52 12.03 7.76
N ILE A 106 -3.46 12.90 7.44
CA ILE A 106 -4.56 12.60 6.53
C ILE A 106 -4.68 13.75 5.55
N ASP A 107 -4.65 13.42 4.27
CA ASP A 107 -4.86 14.39 3.20
C ASP A 107 -5.65 13.76 2.05
N ALA A 108 -6.15 14.60 1.14
CA ALA A 108 -6.95 14.15 0.02
C ALA A 108 -6.66 14.92 -1.26
N VAL A 109 -6.43 14.17 -2.34
CA VAL A 109 -6.20 14.73 -3.68
C VAL A 109 -7.45 14.52 -4.53
N LYS A 110 -7.82 15.52 -5.33
CA LYS A 110 -8.89 15.36 -6.32
C LYS A 110 -8.36 14.62 -7.55
N CYS A 111 -9.10 13.61 -7.97
CA CYS A 111 -8.85 12.82 -9.16
C CYS A 111 -10.04 12.95 -10.11
N LYS A 112 -9.75 13.16 -11.39
CA LYS A 112 -10.73 13.19 -12.47
C LYS A 112 -10.48 12.04 -13.42
N GLN A 113 -11.49 11.21 -13.63
CA GLN A 113 -11.52 10.21 -14.68
C GLN A 113 -11.74 10.91 -16.03
N LYS A 114 -10.77 10.76 -16.94
CA LYS A 114 -10.83 11.35 -18.29
C LYS A 114 -11.73 10.54 -19.22
N ASP A 115 -11.68 9.21 -19.11
CA ASP A 115 -12.45 8.30 -19.95
C ASP A 115 -13.44 7.46 -19.12
N PRO A 116 -14.74 7.72 -19.20
CA PRO A 116 -15.78 6.90 -18.58
C PRO A 116 -15.92 5.50 -19.19
N ALA A 117 -15.46 5.30 -20.43
CA ALA A 117 -15.54 4.02 -21.15
C ALA A 117 -14.35 3.08 -20.85
N ALA A 118 -13.22 3.63 -20.38
CA ALA A 118 -11.99 2.89 -20.10
C ALA A 118 -12.07 1.92 -18.90
N GLY A 119 -13.18 1.90 -18.15
CA GLY A 119 -13.35 1.04 -16.99
C GLY A 119 -12.55 1.52 -15.76
N ALA A 120 -12.20 0.59 -14.87
CA ALA A 120 -11.43 0.88 -13.66
C ALA A 120 -9.94 0.63 -13.87
N GLY A 121 -9.10 1.59 -13.47
CA GLY A 121 -7.65 1.44 -13.45
C GLY A 121 -7.08 1.52 -12.03
N GLU A 122 -5.80 1.21 -11.90
CA GLU A 122 -5.08 1.25 -10.64
C GLU A 122 -4.31 2.57 -10.47
N ILE A 123 -4.31 3.11 -9.25
CA ILE A 123 -3.44 4.22 -8.84
C ILE A 123 -2.59 3.73 -7.68
N ARG A 124 -1.28 3.68 -7.88
CA ARG A 124 -0.32 3.24 -6.86
C ARG A 124 0.11 4.44 -6.02
N ILE A 125 0.09 4.27 -4.70
CA ILE A 125 0.54 5.29 -3.75
C ILE A 125 1.87 4.82 -3.18
N ILE A 126 2.91 5.63 -3.35
CA ILE A 126 4.27 5.33 -2.91
C ILE A 126 4.67 6.36 -1.87
N VAL A 127 5.05 5.88 -0.69
CA VAL A 127 5.63 6.74 0.35
C VAL A 127 7.12 6.51 0.36
N ALA A 128 7.88 7.54 0.02
CA ALA A 128 9.32 7.51 0.16
C ALA A 128 9.68 8.18 1.48
N THR A 129 10.45 7.48 2.31
CA THR A 129 11.08 8.05 3.49
C THR A 129 12.55 8.24 3.18
N LYS A 130 13.09 9.40 3.52
CA LYS A 130 14.53 9.61 3.47
C LYS A 130 15.10 8.99 4.74
N THR A 131 15.51 7.73 4.67
CA THR A 131 16.49 7.23 5.64
C THR A 131 17.75 8.06 5.44
N SER A 132 18.09 8.89 6.41
CA SER A 132 19.37 9.60 6.41
C SER A 132 20.53 8.59 6.36
N PRO A 133 21.67 8.95 5.74
CA PRO A 133 22.79 8.04 5.45
C PRO A 133 23.53 7.54 6.69
#